data_AF-Q72D20-F1
#
_entry.id   AF-Q72D20-F1
#
_cell.length_a   1.000
_cell.length_b   1.000
_cell.length_c   1.000
_cell.angle_alpha   90.00
_cell.angle_beta   90.00
_cell.angle_gamma   90.00
#
_symmetry.space_group_name_H-M   'P 1'
#
loop_
_entity.id
_entity.type
_entity.pdbx_description
1 polymer ?
#
loop_
_entity_poly.entity_id
_entity_poly.type
_entity_poly.pdbx_seq_one_letter_code
_entity_poly.pdbx_strand_id
1 'polypeptide(L)'
;MGDVLEYLVDGTSGLAPGGVDGAAMIVGVCSRGEPGKGYLLGKRSDLAGLLGVGPLVDALRDVFATGGQNPTVIAVPVAGQPAGYISPVRQSGPGAAVKVTGVPQANADIVLKVASDGTVGLASVQLSKDGGATFETQQASATQITVPGTGVTFTFPDAGELKTATTYACKARMDVGPVTRTGTGPAITLAGTPKVGGELVLEIMRGGARNEGTYRLSLDGGDTFTAVRTIPVDGTAPAGDTGITITFPAGDYVGGTSYAATLLAPVPSIVDVMATLQRPLELYDVEFVHIVGPSDSVDWAAAQAKADELWNLHRPTYFKLEVRLPYDGEDLNDWVAGLLVEREAFSGRFVQVCAQFGEVTDATGQRKTRNFGGLQAGRVLSIPVQRATGRVRDGAIAPGVLPAGWNEAVQGALEKAGYVTAKTYAGLRGAYWADSRTMAEVTSDFQYEEVLRVVFKAVRKLRIAALKSMYDELGDPLVPENAAGLQYLRTNLESALTTMTAAVPPEMAGYVVTIPPGQDYVNNGVAVEATLIGIPIIRQIKLFANYAYAGSAFDPRLKAA
;
A
#
# COMPACT_ATOMS: atom_id res chain seq x y z
N MET A 1 -53.88 -10.97 -27.46
CA MET A 1 -52.41 -11.11 -27.44
C MET A 1 -51.85 -9.80 -26.95
N GLY A 2 -51.91 -9.60 -25.64
CA GLY A 2 -51.21 -8.51 -24.96
C GLY A 2 -50.19 -9.22 -24.10
N ASP A 3 -48.91 -8.99 -24.39
CA ASP A 3 -47.82 -9.47 -23.55
C ASP A 3 -47.15 -8.23 -22.97
N VAL A 4 -47.00 -8.26 -21.64
CA VAL A 4 -46.16 -7.33 -20.89
C VAL A 4 -44.78 -7.98 -20.86
N LEU A 5 -43.83 -7.40 -21.58
CA LEU A 5 -42.43 -7.81 -21.47
C LEU A 5 -41.77 -6.98 -20.37
N GLU A 6 -41.51 -7.63 -19.24
CA GLU A 6 -40.71 -7.11 -18.16
C GLU A 6 -39.24 -7.44 -18.42
N TYR A 7 -38.42 -6.41 -18.66
CA TYR A 7 -36.98 -6.56 -18.72
C TYR A 7 -36.42 -6.27 -17.34
N LEU A 8 -36.03 -7.33 -16.62
CA LEU A 8 -35.21 -7.19 -15.43
C LEU A 8 -33.78 -6.85 -15.89
N VAL A 9 -33.49 -5.56 -16.04
CA VAL A 9 -32.11 -5.09 -16.07
C VAL A 9 -31.66 -5.08 -14.61
N ASP A 10 -30.81 -6.04 -14.24
CA ASP A 10 -30.09 -6.07 -12.97
C ASP A 10 -29.14 -4.86 -12.90
N GLY A 11 -29.72 -3.70 -12.55
CA GLY A 11 -29.00 -2.47 -12.30
C GLY A 11 -28.38 -2.54 -10.91
N THR A 12 -27.14 -3.01 -10.84
CA THR A 12 -26.11 -2.54 -9.88
C THR A 12 -26.63 -2.22 -8.47
N SER A 13 -27.37 -3.14 -7.84
CA SER A 13 -27.92 -2.93 -6.48
C SER A 13 -26.88 -3.15 -5.36
N GLY A 14 -25.57 -3.12 -5.68
CA GLY A 14 -24.52 -3.41 -4.72
C GLY A 14 -24.08 -2.23 -3.86
N LEU A 15 -24.27 -1.00 -4.36
CA LEU A 15 -23.87 0.23 -3.67
C LEU A 15 -24.94 1.30 -3.91
N ALA A 16 -26.06 1.20 -3.20
CA ALA A 16 -26.96 2.33 -3.09
C ALA A 16 -26.20 3.49 -2.41
N PRO A 17 -26.35 4.75 -2.86
CA PRO A 17 -25.90 5.90 -2.08
C PRO A 17 -26.55 5.82 -0.68
N GLY A 18 -25.77 5.46 0.35
CA GLY A 18 -26.28 5.20 1.70
C GLY A 18 -26.13 3.76 2.21
N GLY A 19 -25.62 2.82 1.40
CA GLY A 19 -25.16 1.52 1.88
C GLY A 19 -23.89 1.68 2.72
N VAL A 20 -24.01 1.54 4.04
CA VAL A 20 -22.91 1.78 5.00
C VAL A 20 -21.89 0.64 5.09
N ASP A 21 -22.03 -0.40 4.26
CA ASP A 21 -21.29 -1.66 4.39
C ASP A 21 -20.45 -1.96 3.14
N GLY A 22 -19.13 -2.19 3.34
CA GLY A 22 -18.25 -2.82 2.36
C GLY A 22 -17.91 -1.99 1.11
N ALA A 23 -18.10 -0.67 1.15
CA ALA A 23 -17.71 0.22 0.06
C ALA A 23 -16.26 0.69 0.25
N ALA A 24 -15.39 0.43 -0.72
CA ALA A 24 -14.02 0.93 -0.73
C ALA A 24 -13.73 1.76 -1.97
N MET A 25 -12.87 2.76 -1.80
CA MET A 25 -12.31 3.53 -2.90
C MET A 25 -10.86 3.12 -3.13
N ILE A 26 -10.49 2.79 -4.36
CA ILE A 26 -9.11 2.47 -4.75
C ILE A 26 -8.62 3.57 -5.67
N VAL A 27 -7.56 4.24 -5.27
CA VAL A 27 -7.10 5.50 -5.86
C VAL A 27 -5.68 5.31 -6.36
N GLY A 28 -5.40 5.68 -7.61
CA GLY A 28 -4.05 5.56 -8.14
C GLY A 28 -3.93 5.88 -9.61
N VAL A 29 -2.74 5.69 -10.16
CA VAL A 29 -2.43 6.04 -11.55
C VAL A 29 -2.88 4.93 -12.51
N CYS A 30 -3.49 5.32 -13.62
CA CYS A 30 -3.77 4.45 -14.77
C CYS A 30 -3.61 5.21 -16.09
N SER A 31 -3.50 4.48 -17.19
CA SER A 31 -3.16 5.04 -18.50
C SER A 31 -4.32 5.59 -19.34
N ARG A 32 -5.59 5.33 -18.98
CA ARG A 32 -6.77 5.74 -19.76
C ARG A 32 -7.86 6.43 -18.98
N GLY A 33 -8.00 6.15 -17.68
CA GLY A 33 -9.08 6.68 -16.85
C GLY A 33 -8.96 8.19 -16.65
N GLU A 34 -10.11 8.87 -16.64
CA GLU A 34 -10.21 10.30 -16.33
C GLU A 34 -9.91 10.58 -14.84
N PRO A 35 -8.91 11.41 -14.50
CA PRO A 35 -8.61 11.77 -13.12
C PRO A 35 -9.81 12.36 -12.38
N GLY A 36 -10.07 11.88 -11.15
CA GLY A 36 -11.16 12.37 -10.29
C GLY A 36 -12.55 11.81 -10.59
N LYS A 37 -12.68 11.05 -11.68
CA LYS A 37 -13.92 10.31 -11.96
C LYS A 37 -13.94 8.99 -11.20
N GLY A 38 -15.01 8.75 -10.45
CA GLY A 38 -15.26 7.46 -9.80
C GLY A 38 -15.85 6.44 -10.77
N TYR A 39 -15.19 5.29 -10.91
CA TYR A 39 -15.64 4.14 -11.69
C TYR A 39 -16.11 3.05 -10.74
N LEU A 40 -17.39 2.67 -10.81
CA LEU A 40 -17.93 1.52 -10.07
C LEU A 40 -17.52 0.24 -10.78
N LEU A 41 -16.67 -0.56 -10.15
CA LEU A 41 -16.07 -1.75 -10.74
C LEU A 41 -16.29 -2.96 -9.84
N GLY A 42 -16.54 -4.11 -10.48
CA GLY A 42 -16.58 -5.40 -9.82
C GLY A 42 -15.63 -6.39 -10.48
N LYS A 43 -15.61 -7.62 -9.95
CA LYS A 43 -14.70 -8.70 -10.37
C LYS A 43 -14.68 -9.00 -11.88
N ARG A 44 -15.77 -8.72 -12.60
CA ARG A 44 -15.92 -8.98 -14.05
C ARG A 44 -15.79 -7.73 -14.91
N SER A 45 -15.48 -6.57 -14.34
CA SER A 45 -15.32 -5.33 -15.10
C SER A 45 -14.11 -5.41 -16.04
N ASP A 46 -14.24 -4.82 -17.23
CA ASP A 46 -13.12 -4.69 -18.18
C ASP A 46 -12.15 -3.58 -17.74
N LEU A 47 -11.21 -3.96 -16.86
CA LEU A 47 -10.21 -3.02 -16.33
C LEU A 47 -9.30 -2.47 -17.43
N ALA A 48 -8.93 -3.29 -18.41
CA ALA A 48 -8.02 -2.88 -19.48
C ALA A 48 -8.70 -1.91 -20.46
N GLY A 49 -9.97 -2.15 -20.79
CA GLY A 49 -10.77 -1.23 -21.62
C GLY A 49 -10.96 0.12 -20.94
N LEU A 50 -11.37 0.12 -19.66
CA LEU A 50 -11.75 1.33 -18.93
C LEU A 50 -10.56 2.14 -18.40
N LEU A 51 -9.55 1.47 -17.84
CA LEU A 51 -8.44 2.10 -17.13
C LEU A 51 -7.08 1.89 -17.83
N GLY A 52 -6.98 0.92 -18.74
CA GLY A 52 -5.74 0.56 -19.42
C GLY A 52 -4.81 -0.23 -18.52
N VAL A 53 -3.56 0.23 -18.40
CA VAL A 53 -2.54 -0.32 -17.49
C VAL A 53 -2.14 0.70 -16.42
N GLY A 54 -1.50 0.24 -15.35
CA GLY A 54 -0.92 1.08 -14.31
C GLY A 54 -1.11 0.50 -12.90
N PRO A 55 -0.52 1.13 -11.87
CA PRO A 55 -0.62 0.67 -10.48
C PRO A 55 -2.05 0.47 -10.00
N LEU A 56 -2.96 1.38 -10.35
CA LEU A 56 -4.38 1.24 -9.98
C LEU A 56 -4.99 -0.05 -10.54
N VAL A 57 -4.66 -0.40 -11.78
CA VAL A 57 -5.20 -1.61 -12.43
C VAL A 57 -4.65 -2.88 -11.77
N ASP A 58 -3.36 -2.87 -11.43
CA ASP A 58 -2.72 -3.99 -10.73
C ASP A 58 -3.30 -4.18 -9.31
N ALA A 59 -3.50 -3.09 -8.56
CA ALA A 59 -4.14 -3.15 -7.25
C ALA A 59 -5.60 -3.61 -7.33
N LEU A 60 -6.36 -3.19 -8.35
CA LEU A 60 -7.74 -3.65 -8.57
C LEU A 60 -7.80 -5.17 -8.86
N ARG A 61 -6.86 -5.70 -9.64
CA ARG A 61 -6.75 -7.15 -9.87
C ARG A 61 -6.54 -7.89 -8.55
N ASP A 62 -5.70 -7.36 -7.68
CA ASP A 62 -5.43 -7.94 -6.35
C ASP A 62 -6.67 -7.87 -5.44
N VAL A 63 -7.33 -6.71 -5.42
CA VAL A 63 -8.59 -6.51 -4.68
C VAL A 63 -9.64 -7.52 -5.11
N PHE A 64 -9.81 -7.75 -6.42
CA PHE A 64 -10.81 -8.70 -6.93
C PHE A 64 -10.39 -10.16 -6.82
N ALA A 65 -9.09 -10.43 -6.65
CA ALA A 65 -8.59 -11.77 -6.35
C ALA A 65 -8.96 -12.20 -4.92
N THR A 66 -8.90 -11.28 -3.95
CA THR A 66 -9.16 -11.58 -2.52
C THR A 66 -10.49 -11.06 -1.99
N GLY A 67 -11.22 -10.25 -2.77
CA GLY A 67 -12.49 -9.59 -2.44
C GLY A 67 -13.72 -10.49 -2.26
N GLY A 68 -13.56 -11.82 -2.26
CA GLY A 68 -14.66 -12.76 -2.17
C GLY A 68 -15.44 -12.94 -3.47
N GLN A 69 -16.75 -13.20 -3.36
CA GLN A 69 -17.60 -13.58 -4.50
C GLN A 69 -17.97 -12.37 -5.38
N ASN A 70 -18.48 -11.30 -4.76
CA ASN A 70 -19.00 -10.12 -5.47
C ASN A 70 -18.40 -8.80 -4.93
N PRO A 71 -17.06 -8.64 -4.90
CA PRO A 71 -16.46 -7.38 -4.51
C PRO A 71 -16.85 -6.28 -5.49
N THR A 72 -17.24 -5.13 -4.95
CA THR A 72 -17.48 -3.89 -5.71
C THR A 72 -16.68 -2.77 -5.07
N VAL A 73 -15.98 -1.98 -5.88
CA VAL A 73 -15.18 -0.84 -5.42
C VAL A 73 -15.37 0.36 -6.34
N ILE A 74 -15.02 1.54 -5.83
CA ILE A 74 -14.94 2.77 -6.61
C ILE A 74 -13.48 2.98 -6.97
N ALA A 75 -13.10 2.78 -8.22
CA ALA A 75 -11.78 3.15 -8.71
C ALA A 75 -11.74 4.63 -9.05
N VAL A 76 -10.72 5.35 -8.59
CA VAL A 76 -10.52 6.78 -8.89
C VAL A 76 -9.12 6.96 -9.48
N PRO A 77 -9.02 7.23 -10.79
CA PRO A 77 -7.76 7.60 -11.42
C PRO A 77 -7.21 8.90 -10.84
N VAL A 78 -5.89 8.97 -10.72
CA VAL A 78 -5.13 10.18 -10.39
C VAL A 78 -4.04 10.38 -11.44
N ALA A 79 -3.66 11.64 -11.69
CA ALA A 79 -2.51 11.94 -12.52
C ALA A 79 -1.23 11.34 -11.91
N GLY A 80 -0.40 10.73 -12.75
CA GLY A 80 0.89 10.17 -12.34
C GLY A 80 2.05 10.99 -12.89
N GLN A 81 3.15 11.02 -12.15
CA GLN A 81 4.43 11.57 -12.58
C GLN A 81 5.43 10.44 -12.85
N PRO A 82 6.44 10.66 -13.71
CA PRO A 82 7.57 9.75 -13.84
C PRO A 82 8.20 9.48 -12.48
N ALA A 83 8.43 8.21 -12.18
CA ALA A 83 9.09 7.82 -10.95
C ALA A 83 10.61 7.99 -11.02
N GLY A 84 11.25 7.86 -9.88
CA GLY A 84 12.69 7.85 -9.73
C GLY A 84 13.04 7.89 -8.26
N TYR A 85 14.24 7.44 -7.92
CA TYR A 85 14.72 7.51 -6.54
C TYR A 85 16.22 7.73 -6.45
N ILE A 86 16.62 8.23 -5.28
CA ILE A 86 17.99 8.18 -4.77
C ILE A 86 17.96 7.23 -3.57
N SER A 87 18.76 6.17 -3.61
CA SER A 87 18.81 5.21 -2.50
C SER A 87 19.39 5.86 -1.25
N PRO A 88 19.05 5.37 -0.04
CA PRO A 88 19.78 5.71 1.17
C PRO A 88 21.29 5.52 1.01
N VAL A 89 22.06 6.33 1.72
CA VAL A 89 23.51 6.24 1.66
C VAL A 89 24.02 5.04 2.45
N ARG A 90 24.83 4.22 1.80
CA ARG A 90 25.62 3.16 2.42
C ARG A 90 26.99 3.72 2.75
N GLN A 91 27.25 3.90 4.03
CA GLN A 91 28.57 4.28 4.51
C GLN A 91 29.38 3.03 4.86
N SER A 92 30.64 3.01 4.44
CA SER A 92 31.66 2.11 4.97
C SER A 92 32.82 2.95 5.48
N GLY A 93 33.35 2.64 6.66
CA GLY A 93 34.45 3.38 7.30
C GLY A 93 34.00 4.40 8.35
N PRO A 94 34.96 5.01 9.09
CA PRO A 94 34.71 5.71 10.35
C PRO A 94 34.34 7.20 10.20
N GLY A 95 34.13 7.71 8.98
CA GLY A 95 33.78 9.11 8.76
C GLY A 95 32.41 9.52 9.31
N ALA A 96 32.14 10.82 9.35
CA ALA A 96 30.84 11.35 9.77
C ALA A 96 29.70 10.86 8.87
N ALA A 97 28.52 10.62 9.46
CA ALA A 97 27.33 10.28 8.70
C ALA A 97 26.94 11.42 7.73
N VAL A 98 26.43 11.05 6.55
CA VAL A 98 26.03 11.97 5.50
C VAL A 98 24.56 11.76 5.15
N LYS A 99 23.89 12.79 4.63
CA LYS A 99 22.57 12.66 4.02
C LYS A 99 22.67 12.84 2.51
N VAL A 100 21.79 12.17 1.77
CA VAL A 100 21.65 12.35 0.32
C VAL A 100 20.26 12.90 0.01
N THR A 101 20.21 13.90 -0.86
CA THR A 101 18.97 14.54 -1.31
C THR A 101 19.04 14.80 -2.82
N GLY A 102 17.88 15.10 -3.42
CA GLY A 102 17.77 15.49 -4.81
C GLY A 102 16.67 14.74 -5.56
N VAL A 103 16.64 14.97 -6.88
CA VAL A 103 15.76 14.26 -7.82
C VAL A 103 16.67 13.67 -8.89
N PRO A 104 16.57 12.36 -9.18
CA PRO A 104 17.46 11.73 -10.15
C PRO A 104 17.27 12.35 -11.54
N GLN A 105 18.38 12.64 -12.20
CA GLN A 105 18.42 13.16 -13.58
C GLN A 105 19.06 12.18 -14.57
N ALA A 106 19.79 11.18 -14.04
CA ALA A 106 20.36 10.09 -14.81
C ALA A 106 20.52 8.85 -13.92
N ASN A 107 20.49 7.67 -14.54
CA ASN A 107 20.87 6.43 -13.87
C ASN A 107 22.38 6.48 -13.55
N ALA A 108 22.75 6.35 -12.28
CA ALA A 108 24.14 6.37 -11.84
C ALA A 108 24.36 5.53 -10.58
N ASP A 109 25.54 4.90 -10.50
CA ASP A 109 26.03 4.23 -9.30
C ASP A 109 27.10 5.12 -8.66
N ILE A 110 26.71 5.85 -7.62
CA ILE A 110 27.50 6.96 -7.12
C ILE A 110 28.33 6.50 -5.92
N VAL A 111 29.64 6.73 -5.99
CA VAL A 111 30.56 6.49 -4.87
C VAL A 111 31.34 7.77 -4.60
N LEU A 112 31.25 8.27 -3.37
CA LEU A 112 32.09 9.34 -2.85
C LEU A 112 33.14 8.69 -1.93
N LYS A 113 34.40 8.76 -2.33
CA LYS A 113 35.53 8.23 -1.58
C LYS A 113 36.30 9.36 -0.92
N VAL A 114 36.62 9.23 0.37
CA VAL A 114 37.50 10.19 1.05
C VAL A 114 38.96 9.90 0.64
N ALA A 115 39.63 10.92 0.09
CA ALA A 115 40.99 10.83 -0.42
C ALA A 115 42.05 11.36 0.57
N SER A 116 41.67 12.25 1.49
CA SER A 116 42.50 12.67 2.62
C SER A 116 41.68 12.92 3.88
N ASP A 117 42.25 12.61 5.04
CA ASP A 117 41.63 12.88 6.33
C ASP A 117 41.48 14.39 6.58
N GLY A 118 40.49 14.77 7.38
CA GLY A 118 40.30 16.15 7.83
C GLY A 118 38.85 16.46 8.17
N THR A 119 38.61 17.66 8.67
CA THR A 119 37.26 18.21 8.77
C THR A 119 36.69 18.48 7.38
N VAL A 120 35.37 18.51 7.25
CA VAL A 120 34.70 19.02 6.04
C VAL A 120 35.28 20.40 5.68
N GLY A 121 35.60 20.61 4.39
CA GLY A 121 36.31 21.81 3.90
C GLY A 121 37.83 21.62 3.75
N LEU A 122 38.44 20.75 4.56
CA LEU A 122 39.89 20.49 4.57
C LEU A 122 40.25 19.10 4.06
N ALA A 123 39.43 18.10 4.38
CA ALA A 123 39.50 16.79 3.76
C ALA A 123 39.24 16.90 2.25
N SER A 124 39.71 15.92 1.50
CA SER A 124 39.48 15.84 0.06
C SER A 124 38.75 14.55 -0.31
N VAL A 125 38.01 14.59 -1.40
CA VAL A 125 37.14 13.51 -1.85
C VAL A 125 37.25 13.30 -3.35
N GLN A 126 36.89 12.11 -3.80
CA GLN A 126 36.77 11.74 -5.21
C GLN A 126 35.36 11.18 -5.47
N LEU A 127 34.77 11.58 -6.59
CA LEU A 127 33.46 11.11 -7.03
C LEU A 127 33.60 10.07 -8.13
N SER A 128 32.73 9.07 -8.09
CA SER A 128 32.50 8.10 -9.14
C SER A 128 31.00 8.04 -9.45
N LYS A 129 30.65 7.81 -10.71
CA LYS A 129 29.27 7.64 -11.20
C LYS A 129 29.00 6.24 -11.75
N ASP A 130 30.01 5.38 -11.74
CA ASP A 130 30.04 4.03 -12.31
C ASP A 130 30.40 2.96 -11.25
N GLY A 131 29.98 3.18 -10.01
CA GLY A 131 30.15 2.22 -8.92
C GLY A 131 31.59 2.09 -8.41
N GLY A 132 32.42 3.08 -8.66
CA GLY A 132 33.84 3.09 -8.26
C GLY A 132 34.77 2.49 -9.31
N ALA A 133 34.31 2.22 -10.53
CA ALA A 133 35.17 1.75 -11.61
C ALA A 133 36.12 2.86 -12.09
N THR A 134 35.63 4.10 -12.16
CA THR A 134 36.43 5.28 -12.43
C THR A 134 36.13 6.38 -11.41
N PHE A 135 37.16 7.15 -11.05
CA PHE A 135 37.06 8.28 -10.15
C PHE A 135 37.46 9.57 -10.87
N GLU A 136 36.65 10.60 -10.68
CA GLU A 136 36.94 11.97 -11.09
C GLU A 136 38.14 12.53 -10.29
N THR A 137 38.65 13.69 -10.73
CA THR A 137 39.74 14.38 -10.05
C THR A 137 39.37 14.71 -8.62
N GLN A 138 40.34 14.55 -7.72
CA GLN A 138 40.21 14.89 -6.31
C GLN A 138 39.82 16.36 -6.13
N GLN A 139 38.83 16.60 -5.28
CA GLN A 139 38.36 17.93 -4.93
C GLN A 139 38.30 18.11 -3.40
N ALA A 140 38.30 19.36 -2.93
CA ALA A 140 38.05 19.64 -1.53
C ALA A 140 36.64 19.20 -1.13
N SER A 141 36.49 18.66 0.07
CA SER A 141 35.17 18.41 0.66
C SER A 141 34.48 19.73 0.98
N ALA A 142 33.14 19.71 1.03
CA ALA A 142 32.32 20.85 1.41
C ALA A 142 31.07 20.35 2.14
N THR A 143 30.38 21.23 2.87
CA THR A 143 29.10 20.89 3.55
C THR A 143 28.10 20.29 2.57
N GLN A 144 28.08 20.76 1.32
CA GLN A 144 27.29 20.18 0.25
C GLN A 144 28.15 19.85 -0.96
N ILE A 145 27.98 18.65 -1.50
CA ILE A 145 28.65 18.19 -2.71
C ILE A 145 27.59 17.65 -3.66
N THR A 146 27.33 18.40 -4.72
CA THR A 146 26.45 17.97 -5.81
C THR A 146 27.23 17.13 -6.81
N VAL A 147 26.66 16.01 -7.23
CA VAL A 147 27.23 15.11 -8.24
C VAL A 147 26.72 15.56 -9.62
N PRO A 148 27.59 16.08 -10.50
CA PRO A 148 27.14 16.71 -11.75
C PRO A 148 26.39 15.74 -12.67
N GLY A 149 25.22 16.15 -13.14
CA GLY A 149 24.40 15.42 -14.12
C GLY A 149 23.58 14.25 -13.56
N THR A 150 23.66 13.95 -12.26
CA THR A 150 22.87 12.88 -11.62
C THR A 150 21.70 13.42 -10.79
N GLY A 151 21.76 14.70 -10.40
CA GLY A 151 20.77 15.33 -9.50
C GLY A 151 20.97 15.01 -8.02
N VAL A 152 22.02 14.28 -7.65
CA VAL A 152 22.31 13.88 -6.26
C VAL A 152 23.16 14.92 -5.55
N THR A 153 22.82 15.24 -4.30
CA THR A 153 23.64 16.08 -3.42
C THR A 153 23.89 15.38 -2.09
N PHE A 154 25.18 15.24 -1.74
CA PHE A 154 25.61 14.83 -0.40
C PHE A 154 25.62 16.05 0.51
N THR A 155 25.06 15.91 1.72
CA THR A 155 25.08 16.94 2.76
C THR A 155 25.78 16.39 3.99
N PHE A 156 26.95 16.96 4.30
CA PHE A 156 27.77 16.65 5.45
C PHE A 156 27.46 17.60 6.61
N PRO A 157 27.68 17.19 7.87
CA PRO A 157 27.59 18.10 9.00
C PRO A 157 28.76 19.11 8.99
N ASP A 158 28.50 20.36 9.39
CA ASP A 158 29.46 21.48 9.31
C ASP A 158 30.80 21.25 10.03
N ALA A 159 30.84 20.38 11.03
CA ALA A 159 32.03 19.99 11.79
C ALA A 159 32.34 18.48 11.67
N GLY A 160 31.85 17.81 10.63
CA GLY A 160 32.11 16.39 10.41
C GLY A 160 33.58 16.10 10.14
N GLU A 161 34.09 14.99 10.69
CA GLU A 161 35.40 14.45 10.31
C GLU A 161 35.25 13.42 9.19
N LEU A 162 36.05 13.57 8.14
CA LEU A 162 36.20 12.59 7.06
C LEU A 162 37.53 11.86 7.23
N LYS A 163 37.50 10.54 7.00
CA LYS A 163 38.68 9.66 7.09
C LYS A 163 38.83 8.88 5.79
N THR A 164 40.06 8.72 5.30
CA THR A 164 40.46 8.06 4.03
C THR A 164 39.94 6.65 3.83
N ALA A 165 39.64 5.92 4.90
CA ALA A 165 38.98 4.61 4.83
C ALA A 165 37.46 4.68 4.60
N THR A 166 36.89 5.89 4.42
CA THR A 166 35.45 6.10 4.32
C THR A 166 35.00 6.20 2.87
N THR A 167 33.93 5.47 2.56
CA THR A 167 33.20 5.56 1.30
C THR A 167 31.72 5.72 1.58
N TYR A 168 31.08 6.54 0.76
CA TYR A 168 29.64 6.77 0.79
C TYR A 168 29.09 6.38 -0.58
N ALA A 169 28.23 5.37 -0.62
CA ALA A 169 27.63 4.88 -1.85
C ALA A 169 26.13 5.13 -1.85
N CYS A 170 25.60 5.58 -2.98
CA CYS A 170 24.16 5.66 -3.22
C CYS A 170 23.90 5.42 -4.72
N LYS A 171 22.65 5.13 -5.06
CA LYS A 171 22.22 4.87 -6.43
C LYS A 171 21.15 5.87 -6.82
N ALA A 172 21.30 6.46 -7.99
CA ALA A 172 20.26 7.26 -8.64
C ALA A 172 19.61 6.42 -9.74
N ARG A 173 18.27 6.34 -9.74
CA ARG A 173 17.50 5.60 -10.75
C ARG A 173 16.37 6.46 -11.30
N MET A 174 16.26 6.46 -12.62
CA MET A 174 15.14 7.04 -13.37
C MET A 174 13.96 6.06 -13.44
N ASP A 175 12.86 6.50 -14.03
CA ASP A 175 11.68 5.68 -14.32
C ASP A 175 11.99 4.47 -15.21
N VAL A 176 12.92 4.64 -16.15
CA VAL A 176 13.54 3.54 -16.90
C VAL A 176 14.94 3.28 -16.32
N GLY A 177 15.10 2.13 -15.68
CA GLY A 177 16.38 1.71 -15.10
C GLY A 177 17.47 1.45 -16.14
N PRO A 178 18.73 1.30 -15.70
CA PRO A 178 19.84 1.01 -16.60
C PRO A 178 19.64 -0.35 -17.30
N VAL A 179 19.96 -0.41 -18.59
CA VAL A 179 19.93 -1.66 -19.35
C VAL A 179 21.20 -2.45 -19.06
N THR A 180 21.05 -3.62 -18.46
CA THR A 180 22.12 -4.60 -18.30
C THR A 180 22.10 -5.57 -19.47
N ARG A 181 23.27 -5.98 -19.97
CA ARG A 181 23.41 -6.94 -21.06
C ARG A 181 24.25 -8.12 -20.59
N THR A 182 23.74 -9.34 -20.79
CA THR A 182 24.49 -10.58 -20.61
C THR A 182 24.66 -11.25 -21.97
N GLY A 183 25.91 -11.39 -22.43
CA GLY A 183 26.24 -11.86 -23.77
C GLY A 183 26.89 -10.79 -24.64
N THR A 184 26.84 -10.98 -25.97
CA THR A 184 27.57 -10.19 -26.97
C THR A 184 26.63 -9.64 -28.06
N GLY A 185 27.08 -8.63 -28.79
CA GLY A 185 26.27 -7.93 -29.81
C GLY A 185 25.94 -6.50 -29.41
N PRO A 186 25.14 -5.77 -30.20
CA PRO A 186 24.84 -4.36 -29.98
C PRO A 186 24.19 -4.08 -28.60
N ALA A 187 24.36 -2.88 -28.05
CA ALA A 187 23.61 -2.46 -26.86
C ALA A 187 22.25 -1.88 -27.29
N ILE A 188 21.15 -2.36 -26.71
CA ILE A 188 19.84 -1.75 -26.93
C ILE A 188 19.66 -0.52 -26.04
N THR A 189 18.77 0.38 -26.42
CA THR A 189 18.32 1.48 -25.56
C THR A 189 16.82 1.43 -25.35
N LEU A 190 16.37 1.95 -24.21
CA LEU A 190 14.97 2.06 -23.83
C LEU A 190 14.62 3.54 -23.70
N ALA A 191 13.46 3.94 -24.24
CA ALA A 191 12.98 5.31 -24.18
C ALA A 191 11.44 5.35 -24.05
N GLY A 192 10.93 6.45 -23.50
CA GLY A 192 9.51 6.65 -23.21
C GLY A 192 9.26 6.81 -21.72
N THR A 193 8.00 6.99 -21.35
CA THR A 193 7.57 7.11 -19.95
C THR A 193 6.77 5.87 -19.57
N PRO A 194 7.19 5.10 -18.55
CA PRO A 194 6.46 3.94 -18.09
C PRO A 194 5.03 4.29 -17.66
N LYS A 195 4.05 3.56 -18.20
CA LYS A 195 2.65 3.59 -17.79
C LYS A 195 2.35 2.58 -16.67
N VAL A 196 3.21 1.58 -16.52
CA VAL A 196 3.14 0.52 -15.51
C VAL A 196 4.56 0.06 -15.20
N GLY A 197 4.79 -0.36 -13.96
CA GLY A 197 6.06 -0.94 -13.54
C GLY A 197 6.23 -2.39 -14.04
N GLY A 198 7.46 -2.87 -14.02
CA GLY A 198 7.78 -4.26 -14.38
C GLY A 198 9.27 -4.51 -14.49
N GLU A 199 9.61 -5.79 -14.69
CA GLU A 199 10.98 -6.26 -14.87
C GLU A 199 11.13 -6.75 -16.30
N LEU A 200 11.70 -5.89 -17.16
CA LEU A 200 11.87 -6.18 -18.57
C LEU A 200 13.03 -7.16 -18.76
N VAL A 201 12.77 -8.28 -19.44
CA VAL A 201 13.82 -9.19 -19.93
C VAL A 201 13.59 -9.45 -21.41
N LEU A 202 14.57 -9.11 -22.24
CA LEU A 202 14.59 -9.40 -23.66
C LEU A 202 15.66 -10.42 -23.98
N GLU A 203 15.31 -11.48 -24.69
CA GLU A 203 16.24 -12.52 -25.10
C GLU A 203 16.29 -12.67 -26.62
N ILE A 204 17.50 -12.66 -27.17
CA ILE A 204 17.74 -12.98 -28.58
C ILE A 204 17.69 -14.50 -28.75
N MET A 205 16.72 -14.99 -29.51
CA MET A 205 16.50 -16.41 -29.73
C MET A 205 17.33 -16.93 -30.91
N ARG A 206 17.31 -16.17 -32.02
CA ARG A 206 18.13 -16.44 -33.20
C ARG A 206 18.97 -15.20 -33.49
N GLY A 207 20.28 -15.40 -33.64
CA GLY A 207 21.18 -14.32 -34.03
C GLY A 207 20.99 -13.88 -35.49
N GLY A 208 21.41 -12.65 -35.79
CA GLY A 208 21.30 -12.01 -37.09
C GLY A 208 21.11 -10.50 -36.97
N ALA A 209 21.14 -9.81 -38.11
CA ALA A 209 20.85 -8.38 -38.16
C ALA A 209 19.35 -8.10 -37.93
N ARG A 210 18.95 -6.82 -37.99
CA ARG A 210 17.54 -6.44 -38.08
C ARG A 210 16.88 -7.16 -39.27
N ASN A 211 15.60 -7.52 -39.13
CA ASN A 211 14.83 -8.32 -40.08
C ASN A 211 15.27 -9.79 -40.24
N GLU A 212 16.32 -10.24 -39.54
CA GLU A 212 16.82 -11.62 -39.60
C GLU A 212 16.83 -12.30 -38.23
N GLY A 213 17.38 -11.62 -37.23
CA GLY A 213 17.40 -12.07 -35.86
C GLY A 213 16.01 -12.08 -35.23
N THR A 214 15.82 -12.89 -34.21
CA THR A 214 14.54 -12.98 -33.48
C THR A 214 14.73 -12.81 -31.99
N TYR A 215 13.71 -12.28 -31.31
CA TYR A 215 13.71 -12.05 -29.87
C TYR A 215 12.39 -12.47 -29.22
N ARG A 216 12.39 -12.62 -27.90
CA ARG A 216 11.19 -12.69 -27.06
C ARG A 216 11.32 -11.71 -25.89
N LEU A 217 10.19 -11.30 -25.33
CA LEU A 217 10.11 -10.29 -24.28
C LEU A 217 9.35 -10.84 -23.06
N SER A 218 9.84 -10.55 -21.87
CA SER A 218 9.17 -10.72 -20.59
C SER A 218 9.06 -9.36 -19.89
N LEU A 219 8.01 -9.17 -19.09
CA LEU A 219 7.78 -8.00 -18.25
C LEU A 219 7.68 -8.35 -16.75
N ASP A 220 7.98 -9.61 -16.43
CA ASP A 220 7.93 -10.24 -15.11
C ASP A 220 9.25 -10.96 -14.79
N GLY A 221 10.38 -10.35 -15.17
CA GLY A 221 11.70 -10.83 -14.75
C GLY A 221 12.13 -12.14 -15.41
N GLY A 222 11.46 -12.57 -16.49
CA GLY A 222 11.73 -13.82 -17.20
C GLY A 222 10.83 -14.99 -16.80
N ASP A 223 9.81 -14.77 -15.95
CA ASP A 223 8.86 -15.81 -15.57
C ASP A 223 7.96 -16.22 -16.74
N THR A 224 7.46 -15.25 -17.49
CA THR A 224 6.65 -15.48 -18.68
C THR A 224 7.17 -14.68 -19.87
N PHE A 225 7.13 -15.29 -21.06
CA PHE A 225 7.61 -14.66 -22.29
C PHE A 225 6.49 -14.56 -23.33
N THR A 226 6.51 -13.45 -24.07
CA THR A 226 5.72 -13.31 -25.29
C THR A 226 6.16 -14.30 -26.36
N ALA A 227 5.33 -14.49 -27.38
CA ALA A 227 5.73 -15.17 -28.60
C ALA A 227 7.01 -14.57 -29.21
N VAL A 228 7.81 -15.42 -29.85
CA VAL A 228 9.03 -15.01 -30.55
C VAL A 228 8.67 -14.11 -31.73
N ARG A 229 9.41 -13.00 -31.89
CA ARG A 229 9.23 -12.00 -32.94
C ARG A 229 10.55 -11.73 -33.66
N THR A 230 10.48 -11.33 -34.92
CA THR A 230 11.68 -10.84 -35.65
C THR A 230 12.07 -9.45 -35.14
N ILE A 231 13.37 -9.19 -35.05
CA ILE A 231 13.89 -7.84 -34.78
C ILE A 231 13.41 -6.92 -35.91
N PRO A 232 12.63 -5.85 -35.63
CA PRO A 232 12.04 -5.02 -36.68
C PRO A 232 13.09 -4.36 -37.58
N VAL A 233 12.76 -4.19 -38.86
CA VAL A 233 13.66 -3.61 -39.86
C VAL A 233 14.01 -2.15 -39.54
N ASP A 234 13.05 -1.39 -39.01
CA ASP A 234 13.25 -0.02 -38.53
C ASP A 234 14.08 0.04 -37.23
N GLY A 235 14.26 -1.11 -36.55
CA GLY A 235 14.98 -1.25 -35.31
C GLY A 235 14.22 -0.78 -34.09
N THR A 236 12.90 -0.69 -34.14
CA THR A 236 12.10 -0.26 -32.98
C THR A 236 11.00 -1.25 -32.65
N ALA A 237 10.80 -1.53 -31.36
CA ALA A 237 9.69 -2.36 -30.91
C ALA A 237 9.09 -1.83 -29.60
N PRO A 238 7.77 -1.92 -29.40
CA PRO A 238 7.17 -1.62 -28.11
C PRO A 238 7.51 -2.72 -27.08
N ALA A 239 7.78 -2.31 -25.85
CA ALA A 239 7.89 -3.21 -24.70
C ALA A 239 6.49 -3.55 -24.15
N GLY A 240 5.63 -4.17 -24.97
CA GLY A 240 4.22 -4.38 -24.66
C GLY A 240 3.46 -3.06 -24.45
N ASP A 241 2.51 -3.05 -23.52
CA ASP A 241 1.70 -1.85 -23.20
C ASP A 241 2.35 -0.93 -22.16
N THR A 242 3.63 -1.14 -21.84
CA THR A 242 4.35 -0.37 -20.81
C THR A 242 4.56 1.10 -21.14
N GLY A 243 4.38 1.50 -22.40
CA GLY A 243 4.73 2.85 -22.87
C GLY A 243 6.21 3.02 -23.24
N ILE A 244 7.02 1.97 -23.10
CA ILE A 244 8.44 1.99 -23.46
C ILE A 244 8.67 1.47 -24.87
N THR A 245 9.58 2.14 -25.59
CA THR A 245 10.10 1.74 -26.88
C THR A 245 11.51 1.20 -26.73
N ILE A 246 11.75 0.01 -27.27
CA ILE A 246 13.05 -0.63 -27.39
C ILE A 246 13.65 -0.22 -28.72
N THR A 247 14.86 0.34 -28.70
CA THR A 247 15.65 0.63 -29.89
C THR A 247 16.76 -0.39 -30.04
N PHE A 248 16.81 -1.05 -31.18
CA PHE A 248 17.82 -2.01 -31.60
C PHE A 248 18.76 -1.33 -32.59
N PRO A 249 19.96 -0.84 -32.21
CA PRO A 249 20.90 -0.27 -33.18
C PRO A 249 21.24 -1.25 -34.33
N ALA A 250 21.70 -0.72 -35.46
CA ALA A 250 22.17 -1.58 -36.54
C ALA A 250 23.38 -2.41 -36.06
N GLY A 251 23.40 -3.70 -36.41
CA GLY A 251 24.45 -4.64 -36.05
C GLY A 251 23.93 -6.06 -35.93
N ASP A 252 24.86 -7.00 -35.75
CA ASP A 252 24.56 -8.42 -35.65
C ASP A 252 24.29 -8.83 -34.20
N TYR A 253 23.06 -9.25 -33.94
CA TYR A 253 22.67 -9.76 -32.64
C TYR A 253 23.08 -11.23 -32.50
N VAL A 254 23.53 -11.62 -31.32
CA VAL A 254 23.98 -12.99 -31.03
C VAL A 254 22.90 -13.73 -30.24
N GLY A 255 22.51 -14.92 -30.72
CA GLY A 255 21.57 -15.79 -30.01
C GLY A 255 22.04 -16.13 -28.59
N GLY A 256 21.11 -16.13 -27.64
CA GLY A 256 21.37 -16.30 -26.21
C GLY A 256 21.73 -15.01 -25.47
N THR A 257 21.90 -13.88 -26.16
CA THR A 257 22.11 -12.58 -25.49
C THR A 257 20.82 -12.12 -24.83
N SER A 258 20.91 -11.69 -23.58
CA SER A 258 19.80 -11.11 -22.83
C SER A 258 20.06 -9.67 -22.44
N TYR A 259 18.98 -8.89 -22.37
CA TYR A 259 18.97 -7.52 -21.88
C TYR A 259 17.91 -7.39 -20.81
N ALA A 260 18.25 -6.77 -19.68
CA ALA A 260 17.33 -6.58 -18.57
C ALA A 260 17.31 -5.13 -18.08
N ALA A 261 16.13 -4.65 -17.70
CA ALA A 261 15.94 -3.35 -17.08
C ALA A 261 14.70 -3.34 -16.18
N THR A 262 14.76 -2.59 -15.07
CA THR A 262 13.59 -2.35 -14.22
C THR A 262 12.84 -1.12 -14.71
N LEU A 263 11.52 -1.21 -14.80
CA LEU A 263 10.62 -0.10 -15.10
C LEU A 263 9.90 0.28 -13.80
N LEU A 264 10.06 1.52 -13.35
CA LEU A 264 9.33 2.04 -12.20
C LEU A 264 7.95 2.52 -12.65
N ALA A 265 6.94 2.12 -11.88
CA ALA A 265 5.58 2.58 -12.10
C ALA A 265 5.43 4.09 -11.86
N PRO A 266 4.55 4.79 -12.58
CA PRO A 266 4.26 6.18 -12.30
C PRO A 266 3.64 6.35 -10.90
N VAL A 267 4.00 7.42 -10.21
CA VAL A 267 3.58 7.71 -8.82
C VAL A 267 2.80 9.03 -8.79
N PRO A 268 1.66 9.12 -8.09
CA PRO A 268 0.94 10.38 -7.96
C PRO A 268 1.57 11.26 -6.87
N SER A 269 1.42 12.58 -6.97
CA SER A 269 1.74 13.45 -5.84
C SER A 269 0.61 13.42 -4.81
N ILE A 270 0.92 13.56 -3.51
CA ILE A 270 -0.12 13.58 -2.47
C ILE A 270 -1.08 14.75 -2.63
N VAL A 271 -0.59 15.89 -3.13
CA VAL A 271 -1.42 17.08 -3.41
C VAL A 271 -2.47 16.74 -4.47
N ASP A 272 -2.05 16.09 -5.57
CA ASP A 272 -2.96 15.66 -6.63
C ASP A 272 -3.95 14.61 -6.13
N VAL A 273 -3.51 13.66 -5.30
CA VAL A 273 -4.39 12.66 -4.69
C VAL A 273 -5.47 13.33 -3.85
N MET A 274 -5.10 14.23 -2.93
CA MET A 274 -6.06 14.89 -2.04
C MET A 274 -7.03 15.81 -2.78
N ALA A 275 -6.57 16.53 -3.81
CA ALA A 275 -7.43 17.33 -4.67
C ALA A 275 -8.41 16.45 -5.46
N THR A 276 -7.91 15.35 -6.04
CA THR A 276 -8.70 14.41 -6.84
C THR A 276 -9.78 13.70 -6.01
N LEU A 277 -9.51 13.46 -4.74
CA LEU A 277 -10.41 12.76 -3.82
C LEU A 277 -11.60 13.59 -3.34
N GLN A 278 -11.56 14.93 -3.46
CA GLN A 278 -12.62 15.81 -2.92
C GLN A 278 -14.00 15.42 -3.44
N ARG A 279 -14.18 15.42 -4.77
CA ARG A 279 -15.49 15.15 -5.39
C ARG A 279 -15.98 13.71 -5.19
N PRO A 280 -15.15 12.66 -5.37
CA PRO A 280 -15.55 11.30 -5.05
C PRO A 280 -16.00 11.12 -3.59
N LEU A 281 -15.29 11.72 -2.63
CA LEU A 281 -15.65 11.60 -1.21
C LEU A 281 -16.91 12.40 -0.85
N GLU A 282 -17.23 13.48 -1.56
CA GLU A 282 -18.55 14.14 -1.42
C GLU A 282 -19.69 13.18 -1.79
N LEU A 283 -19.52 12.44 -2.90
CA LEU A 283 -20.56 11.60 -3.51
C LEU A 283 -20.73 10.24 -2.82
N TYR A 284 -19.62 9.62 -2.41
CA TYR A 284 -19.61 8.24 -1.92
C TYR A 284 -19.16 8.17 -0.46
N ASP A 285 -19.99 7.55 0.39
CA ASP A 285 -19.62 7.22 1.76
C ASP A 285 -18.96 5.84 1.79
N VAL A 286 -17.63 5.84 1.83
CA VAL A 286 -16.80 4.62 1.77
C VAL A 286 -16.16 4.33 3.11
N GLU A 287 -16.03 3.05 3.43
CA GLU A 287 -15.39 2.55 4.65
C GLU A 287 -13.92 2.97 4.71
N PHE A 288 -13.19 2.76 3.61
CA PHE A 288 -11.80 3.16 3.47
C PHE A 288 -11.44 3.62 2.07
N VAL A 289 -10.35 4.39 2.00
CA VAL A 289 -9.66 4.76 0.75
C VAL A 289 -8.30 4.07 0.73
N HIS A 290 -8.00 3.31 -0.31
CA HIS A 290 -6.68 2.76 -0.57
C HIS A 290 -5.97 3.60 -1.63
N ILE A 291 -4.91 4.31 -1.23
CA ILE A 291 -4.05 5.08 -2.11
C ILE A 291 -2.91 4.15 -2.54
N VAL A 292 -2.90 3.80 -3.83
CA VAL A 292 -1.99 2.84 -4.43
C VAL A 292 -0.69 3.53 -4.84
N GLY A 293 0.44 2.90 -4.49
CA GLY A 293 1.77 3.41 -4.79
C GLY A 293 2.59 3.74 -3.54
N PRO A 294 3.92 3.87 -3.70
CA PRO A 294 4.82 4.14 -2.59
C PRO A 294 4.46 5.47 -1.91
N SER A 295 4.50 5.46 -0.58
CA SER A 295 4.20 6.61 0.27
C SER A 295 5.18 6.74 1.43
N ASP A 296 5.26 7.94 1.98
CA ASP A 296 6.09 8.31 3.14
C ASP A 296 5.27 8.99 4.26
N SER A 297 5.95 9.38 5.34
CA SER A 297 5.31 10.02 6.50
C SER A 297 4.55 11.32 6.18
N VAL A 298 4.93 12.05 5.13
CA VAL A 298 4.21 13.27 4.69
C VAL A 298 2.88 12.89 4.05
N ASP A 299 2.88 11.85 3.22
CA ASP A 299 1.67 11.30 2.61
C ASP A 299 0.69 10.81 3.68
N TRP A 300 1.22 10.13 4.70
CA TRP A 300 0.43 9.59 5.81
C TRP A 300 -0.20 10.71 6.64
N ALA A 301 0.54 11.80 6.88
CA ALA A 301 0.02 12.98 7.58
C ALA A 301 -1.13 13.65 6.81
N ALA A 302 -1.01 13.78 5.48
CA ALA A 302 -2.08 14.31 4.65
C ALA A 302 -3.33 13.42 4.67
N ALA A 303 -3.15 12.10 4.60
CA ALA A 303 -4.25 11.14 4.69
C ALA A 303 -4.94 11.19 6.05
N GLN A 304 -4.18 11.31 7.15
CA GLN A 304 -4.74 11.47 8.49
C GLN A 304 -5.54 12.76 8.62
N ALA A 305 -5.03 13.88 8.11
CA ALA A 305 -5.76 15.15 8.14
C ALA A 305 -7.09 15.06 7.39
N LYS A 306 -7.11 14.37 6.24
CA LYS A 306 -8.36 14.13 5.50
C LYS A 306 -9.31 13.20 6.26
N ALA A 307 -8.80 12.18 6.94
CA ALA A 307 -9.60 11.30 7.78
C ALA A 307 -10.24 12.05 8.96
N ASP A 308 -9.52 12.97 9.59
CA ASP A 308 -10.05 13.80 10.69
C ASP A 308 -11.13 14.78 10.18
N GLU A 309 -10.98 15.36 8.99
CA GLU A 309 -12.03 16.15 8.33
C GLU A 309 -13.32 15.33 8.14
N LEU A 310 -13.19 14.12 7.59
CA LEU A 310 -14.33 13.22 7.35
C LEU A 310 -14.97 12.73 8.65
N TRP A 311 -14.17 12.49 9.68
CA TRP A 311 -14.65 12.17 11.03
C TRP A 311 -15.53 13.30 11.59
N ASN A 312 -15.10 14.55 11.46
CA ASN A 312 -15.85 15.73 11.92
C ASN A 312 -17.16 15.95 11.14
N LEU A 313 -17.26 15.43 9.91
CA LEU A 313 -18.49 15.40 9.12
C LEU A 313 -19.40 14.20 9.46
N HIS A 314 -19.03 13.39 10.46
CA HIS A 314 -19.66 12.12 10.82
C HIS A 314 -19.70 11.11 9.65
N ARG A 315 -18.72 11.19 8.75
CA ARG A 315 -18.52 10.26 7.63
C ARG A 315 -17.16 9.57 7.78
N PRO A 316 -16.93 8.87 8.89
CA PRO A 316 -15.58 8.46 9.27
C PRO A 316 -15.00 7.47 8.26
N THR A 317 -13.92 7.85 7.57
CA THR A 317 -13.24 7.03 6.57
C THR A 317 -11.77 6.97 6.92
N TYR A 318 -11.19 5.76 6.87
CA TYR A 318 -9.76 5.57 7.14
C TYR A 318 -9.00 5.33 5.83
N PHE A 319 -7.70 5.57 5.87
CA PHE A 319 -6.84 5.51 4.69
C PHE A 319 -5.86 4.36 4.79
N LYS A 320 -5.66 3.68 3.66
CA LYS A 320 -4.63 2.67 3.46
C LYS A 320 -3.61 3.22 2.48
N LEU A 321 -2.33 3.13 2.85
CA LEU A 321 -1.21 3.47 1.98
C LEU A 321 -0.21 2.32 1.92
N GLU A 322 0.73 2.41 0.99
CA GLU A 322 1.74 1.38 0.73
C GLU A 322 3.13 1.96 0.96
N VAL A 323 4.01 1.22 1.61
CA VAL A 323 5.43 1.62 1.63
C VAL A 323 6.08 1.32 0.28
N ARG A 324 7.18 2.03 -0.02
CA ARG A 324 8.07 1.69 -1.13
C ARG A 324 8.66 0.28 -1.00
N LEU A 325 8.91 -0.36 -2.14
CA LEU A 325 9.71 -1.59 -2.18
C LEU A 325 11.19 -1.28 -1.84
N PRO A 326 12.00 -2.31 -1.49
CA PRO A 326 13.44 -2.14 -1.36
C PRO A 326 14.05 -1.57 -2.65
N TYR A 327 14.94 -0.60 -2.49
CA TYR A 327 15.67 -0.01 -3.62
C TYR A 327 16.82 -0.90 -4.08
N ASP A 328 17.38 -0.60 -5.25
CA ASP A 328 18.54 -1.34 -5.77
C ASP A 328 19.70 -1.30 -4.76
N GLY A 329 20.28 -2.47 -4.51
CA GLY A 329 21.32 -2.67 -3.50
C GLY A 329 20.83 -2.58 -2.05
N GLU A 330 19.54 -2.40 -1.78
CA GLU A 330 18.96 -2.39 -0.43
C GLU A 330 18.56 -3.80 0.03
N ASP A 331 19.14 -4.26 1.14
CA ASP A 331 18.69 -5.48 1.79
C ASP A 331 17.47 -5.22 2.70
N LEU A 332 16.83 -6.30 3.19
CA LEU A 332 15.64 -6.17 4.03
C LEU A 332 15.90 -5.47 5.36
N ASN A 333 17.11 -5.56 5.93
CA ASN A 333 17.42 -4.91 7.21
C ASN A 333 17.54 -3.40 7.03
N ASP A 334 18.24 -2.97 5.97
CA ASP A 334 18.39 -1.56 5.62
C ASP A 334 17.04 -0.94 5.25
N TRP A 335 16.23 -1.68 4.49
CA TRP A 335 14.87 -1.28 4.15
C TRP A 335 13.98 -1.12 5.39
N VAL A 336 13.99 -2.11 6.32
CA VAL A 336 13.27 -2.02 7.60
C VAL A 336 13.74 -0.81 8.39
N ALA A 337 15.05 -0.58 8.50
CA ALA A 337 15.60 0.55 9.23
C ALA A 337 15.10 1.89 8.66
N GLY A 338 15.05 2.02 7.33
CA GLY A 338 14.48 3.18 6.66
C GLY A 338 12.99 3.39 7.00
N LEU A 339 12.19 2.32 6.98
CA LEU A 339 10.77 2.41 7.35
C LEU A 339 10.54 2.72 8.83
N LEU A 340 11.42 2.29 9.72
CA LEU A 340 11.31 2.66 11.14
C LEU A 340 11.52 4.17 11.35
N VAL A 341 12.43 4.79 10.59
CA VAL A 341 12.62 6.25 10.61
C VAL A 341 11.36 6.98 10.14
N GLU A 342 10.73 6.52 9.05
CA GLU A 342 9.45 7.10 8.59
C GLU A 342 8.35 6.96 9.66
N ARG A 343 8.29 5.81 10.34
CA ARG A 343 7.32 5.58 11.41
C ARG A 343 7.53 6.52 12.59
N GLU A 344 8.77 6.85 12.95
CA GLU A 344 9.05 7.79 14.04
C GLU A 344 8.54 9.21 13.73
N ALA A 345 8.44 9.57 12.45
CA ALA A 345 7.96 10.88 12.02
C ALA A 345 6.43 11.03 12.00
N PHE A 346 5.66 9.94 12.20
CA PHE A 346 4.20 9.95 12.06
C PHE A 346 3.46 9.07 13.07
N SER A 347 2.32 9.57 13.54
CA SER A 347 1.36 8.81 14.33
C SER A 347 -0.06 9.25 13.96
N GLY A 348 -0.94 8.30 13.66
CA GLY A 348 -2.27 8.59 13.14
C GLY A 348 -3.26 7.44 13.34
N ARG A 349 -4.42 7.74 13.92
CA ARG A 349 -5.43 6.75 14.31
C ARG A 349 -6.14 6.12 13.12
N PHE A 350 -6.28 6.85 12.02
CA PHE A 350 -7.12 6.50 10.88
C PHE A 350 -6.30 6.24 9.61
N VAL A 351 -5.02 5.91 9.78
CA VAL A 351 -4.11 5.54 8.71
C VAL A 351 -3.55 4.15 8.99
N GLN A 352 -3.55 3.32 7.95
CA GLN A 352 -2.92 2.01 7.92
C GLN A 352 -1.91 2.01 6.79
N VAL A 353 -0.72 1.44 7.02
CA VAL A 353 0.31 1.34 5.97
C VAL A 353 0.73 -0.10 5.79
N CYS A 354 0.62 -0.59 4.56
CA CYS A 354 1.02 -1.94 4.19
C CYS A 354 2.51 -1.98 3.86
N ALA A 355 3.26 -2.70 4.69
CA ALA A 355 4.67 -2.99 4.42
C ALA A 355 4.85 -4.34 3.70
N GLN A 356 3.86 -5.24 3.76
CA GLN A 356 4.01 -6.51 3.07
C GLN A 356 4.07 -6.31 1.55
N PHE A 357 5.07 -6.93 0.93
CA PHE A 357 5.22 -7.03 -0.51
C PHE A 357 5.63 -8.45 -0.91
N GLY A 358 5.76 -8.69 -2.20
CA GLY A 358 6.25 -9.95 -2.76
C GLY A 358 5.76 -10.15 -4.18
N GLU A 359 5.95 -11.34 -4.72
CA GLU A 359 5.42 -11.68 -6.04
C GLU A 359 3.93 -11.97 -5.98
N VAL A 360 3.18 -11.42 -6.92
CA VAL A 360 1.74 -11.68 -7.08
C VAL A 360 1.47 -12.19 -8.48
N THR A 361 0.84 -13.36 -8.58
CA THR A 361 0.34 -13.89 -9.85
C THR A 361 -1.04 -13.32 -10.14
N ASP A 362 -1.19 -12.58 -11.24
CA ASP A 362 -2.49 -12.07 -11.65
C ASP A 362 -3.26 -13.07 -12.54
N ALA A 363 -4.52 -12.75 -12.84
CA ALA A 363 -5.38 -13.61 -13.67
C ALA A 363 -4.90 -13.79 -15.12
N THR A 364 -3.95 -12.97 -15.59
CA THR A 364 -3.32 -13.11 -16.91
C THR A 364 -2.13 -14.07 -16.88
N GLY A 365 -1.71 -14.51 -15.69
CA GLY A 365 -0.56 -15.38 -15.47
C GLY A 365 0.75 -14.64 -15.26
N GLN A 366 0.78 -13.30 -15.36
CA GLN A 366 1.97 -12.51 -15.06
C GLN A 366 2.28 -12.53 -13.56
N ARG A 367 3.56 -12.60 -13.23
CA ARG A 367 4.05 -12.63 -11.84
C ARG A 367 4.86 -11.38 -11.54
N LYS A 368 4.32 -10.45 -10.76
CA LYS A 368 5.01 -9.17 -10.51
C LYS A 368 5.31 -9.00 -9.04
N THR A 369 6.52 -8.55 -8.73
CA THR A 369 6.85 -8.08 -7.38
C THR A 369 6.15 -6.74 -7.14
N ARG A 370 5.25 -6.69 -6.15
CA ARG A 370 4.53 -5.47 -5.75
C ARG A 370 4.08 -5.51 -4.29
N ASN A 371 3.63 -4.37 -3.78
CA ASN A 371 3.04 -4.28 -2.45
C ASN A 371 1.71 -5.06 -2.40
N PHE A 372 1.40 -5.68 -1.26
CA PHE A 372 0.18 -6.46 -1.07
C PHE A 372 -1.01 -5.63 -0.58
N GLY A 373 -0.93 -4.29 -0.60
CA GLY A 373 -2.03 -3.39 -0.20
C GLY A 373 -3.34 -3.72 -0.92
N GLY A 374 -3.30 -4.01 -2.22
CA GLY A 374 -4.47 -4.48 -2.98
C GLY A 374 -5.05 -5.80 -2.47
N LEU A 375 -4.19 -6.79 -2.16
CA LEU A 375 -4.61 -8.09 -1.60
C LEU A 375 -5.22 -7.92 -0.21
N GLN A 376 -4.67 -7.02 0.60
CA GLN A 376 -5.17 -6.68 1.93
C GLN A 376 -6.54 -6.01 1.83
N ALA A 377 -6.69 -5.02 0.95
CA ALA A 377 -7.95 -4.32 0.72
C ALA A 377 -9.06 -5.28 0.28
N GLY A 378 -8.77 -6.19 -0.66
CA GLY A 378 -9.74 -7.22 -1.05
C GLY A 378 -10.08 -8.17 0.10
N ARG A 379 -9.10 -8.60 0.90
CA ARG A 379 -9.36 -9.43 2.09
C ARG A 379 -10.32 -8.75 3.05
N VAL A 380 -10.13 -7.46 3.31
CA VAL A 380 -10.99 -6.66 4.20
C VAL A 380 -12.41 -6.54 3.65
N LEU A 381 -12.58 -6.37 2.34
CA LEU A 381 -13.89 -6.39 1.68
C LEU A 381 -14.60 -7.74 1.80
N SER A 382 -13.85 -8.84 1.91
CA SER A 382 -14.42 -10.19 2.00
C SER A 382 -14.89 -10.61 3.39
N ILE A 383 -14.59 -9.82 4.43
CA ILE A 383 -14.84 -10.16 5.84
C ILE A 383 -15.73 -9.13 6.53
N PRO A 384 -16.56 -9.54 7.50
CA PRO A 384 -17.40 -8.60 8.25
C PRO A 384 -16.54 -7.69 9.15
N VAL A 385 -17.08 -6.54 9.55
CA VAL A 385 -16.32 -5.40 10.12
C VAL A 385 -15.51 -5.74 11.38
N GLN A 386 -16.03 -6.60 12.25
CA GLN A 386 -15.43 -7.00 13.50
C GLN A 386 -14.32 -8.04 13.34
N ARG A 387 -14.17 -8.61 12.16
CA ARG A 387 -13.24 -9.72 11.96
C ARG A 387 -11.84 -9.19 11.66
N ALA A 388 -10.87 -9.68 12.43
CA ALA A 388 -9.47 -9.44 12.15
C ALA A 388 -9.05 -10.07 10.81
N THR A 389 -8.42 -9.27 9.94
CA THR A 389 -7.88 -9.67 8.63
C THR A 389 -6.90 -10.85 8.74
N GLY A 390 -6.14 -10.90 9.85
CA GLY A 390 -5.17 -11.95 10.20
C GLY A 390 -5.75 -13.26 10.73
N ARG A 391 -7.08 -13.45 10.70
CA ARG A 391 -7.71 -14.68 11.19
C ARG A 391 -7.24 -15.90 10.38
N VAL A 392 -6.41 -16.74 11.00
CA VAL A 392 -5.82 -17.96 10.39
C VAL A 392 -6.86 -18.88 9.77
N ARG A 393 -8.04 -19.02 10.39
CA ARG A 393 -9.15 -19.87 9.88
C ARG A 393 -9.66 -19.43 8.51
N ASP A 394 -9.49 -18.16 8.14
CA ASP A 394 -9.97 -17.63 6.88
C ASP A 394 -8.96 -17.87 5.73
N GLY A 395 -7.87 -18.61 5.99
CA GLY A 395 -6.90 -19.05 4.99
C GLY A 395 -5.69 -18.13 4.83
N ALA A 396 -4.69 -18.65 4.13
CA ALA A 396 -3.46 -17.94 3.78
C ALA A 396 -3.71 -16.84 2.73
N ILE A 397 -2.75 -15.93 2.61
CA ILE A 397 -2.66 -14.94 1.55
C ILE A 397 -2.43 -15.69 0.23
N ALA A 398 -3.31 -15.44 -0.73
CA ALA A 398 -3.18 -15.90 -2.11
C ALA A 398 -3.73 -14.81 -3.03
N PRO A 399 -3.15 -14.56 -4.22
CA PRO A 399 -2.06 -15.31 -4.86
C PRO A 399 -0.63 -14.79 -4.56
N GLY A 400 -0.41 -14.14 -3.41
CA GLY A 400 0.90 -13.57 -3.06
C GLY A 400 1.94 -14.56 -2.50
N VAL A 401 3.21 -14.37 -2.87
CA VAL A 401 4.39 -15.10 -2.36
C VAL A 401 5.35 -14.12 -1.71
N LEU A 402 5.82 -14.41 -0.49
CA LEU A 402 6.73 -13.54 0.26
C LEU A 402 8.11 -13.44 -0.41
N PRO A 403 8.80 -12.29 -0.28
CA PRO A 403 10.13 -12.10 -0.85
C PRO A 403 11.16 -12.98 -0.16
N ALA A 404 12.25 -13.27 -0.88
CA ALA A 404 13.38 -13.98 -0.31
C ALA A 404 13.94 -13.24 0.91
N GLY A 405 14.31 -13.99 1.96
CA GLY A 405 14.84 -13.42 3.19
C GLY A 405 13.79 -12.91 4.19
N TRP A 406 12.49 -12.92 3.85
CA TRP A 406 11.44 -12.57 4.80
C TRP A 406 11.41 -13.54 5.98
N ASN A 407 11.63 -13.04 7.20
CA ASN A 407 11.74 -13.83 8.42
C ASN A 407 11.05 -13.15 9.61
N GLU A 408 11.02 -13.84 10.76
CA GLU A 408 10.36 -13.34 11.98
C GLU A 408 10.97 -12.04 12.52
N ALA A 409 12.26 -11.79 12.32
CA ALA A 409 12.90 -10.56 12.78
C ALA A 409 12.45 -9.35 11.95
N VAL A 410 12.46 -9.47 10.62
CA VAL A 410 11.94 -8.45 9.68
C VAL A 410 10.48 -8.17 9.94
N GLN A 411 9.67 -9.23 9.99
CA GLN A 411 8.23 -9.14 10.23
C GLN A 411 7.91 -8.51 11.59
N GLY A 412 8.54 -8.99 12.67
CA GLY A 412 8.28 -8.56 14.03
C GLY A 412 8.67 -7.11 14.29
N ALA A 413 9.76 -6.63 13.68
CA ALA A 413 10.17 -5.23 13.76
C ALA A 413 9.10 -4.30 13.16
N LEU A 414 8.64 -4.62 11.94
CA LEU A 414 7.63 -3.83 11.23
C LEU A 414 6.25 -3.88 11.89
N GLU A 415 5.81 -5.06 12.34
CA GLU A 415 4.51 -5.17 13.02
C GLU A 415 4.49 -4.45 14.37
N LYS A 416 5.59 -4.51 15.13
CA LYS A 416 5.73 -3.74 16.37
C LYS A 416 5.62 -2.23 16.11
N ALA A 417 6.14 -1.78 14.98
CA ALA A 417 6.05 -0.40 14.51
C ALA A 417 4.65 -0.02 13.96
N GLY A 418 3.73 -0.97 13.80
CA GLY A 418 2.35 -0.70 13.36
C GLY A 418 2.09 -0.94 11.87
N TYR A 419 3.07 -1.42 11.12
CA TYR A 419 2.89 -1.79 9.72
C TYR A 419 2.08 -3.07 9.56
N VAL A 420 1.27 -3.14 8.50
CA VAL A 420 0.63 -4.39 8.08
C VAL A 420 1.66 -5.28 7.41
N THR A 421 1.80 -6.50 7.92
CA THR A 421 2.78 -7.50 7.49
C THR A 421 2.13 -8.87 7.31
N ALA A 422 2.87 -9.84 6.79
CA ALA A 422 2.50 -11.24 6.76
C ALA A 422 3.44 -12.10 7.61
N LYS A 423 2.85 -13.10 8.25
CA LYS A 423 3.49 -14.09 9.11
C LYS A 423 3.42 -15.47 8.49
N THR A 424 4.44 -16.28 8.76
CA THR A 424 4.42 -17.72 8.51
C THR A 424 4.37 -18.44 9.85
N TYR A 425 3.50 -19.45 9.97
CA TYR A 425 3.43 -20.28 11.16
C TYR A 425 4.07 -21.63 10.88
N ALA A 426 5.02 -22.04 11.72
CA ALA A 426 5.59 -23.38 11.64
C ALA A 426 4.47 -24.44 11.76
N GLY A 427 4.39 -25.36 10.80
CA GLY A 427 3.35 -26.38 10.72
C GLY A 427 2.10 -26.00 9.89
N LEU A 428 1.96 -24.74 9.45
CA LEU A 428 0.95 -24.33 8.48
C LEU A 428 1.59 -23.98 7.13
N ARG A 429 0.85 -24.19 6.05
CA ARG A 429 1.30 -23.84 4.69
C ARG A 429 0.86 -22.43 4.33
N GLY A 430 1.78 -21.66 3.73
CA GLY A 430 1.51 -20.32 3.22
C GLY A 430 1.76 -19.21 4.25
N ALA A 431 1.64 -17.97 3.77
CA ALA A 431 1.72 -16.76 4.58
C ALA A 431 0.32 -16.33 5.02
N TYR A 432 0.19 -15.76 6.20
CA TYR A 432 -1.06 -15.26 6.76
C TYR A 432 -0.89 -13.79 7.11
N TRP A 433 -1.96 -13.00 6.99
CA TRP A 433 -1.92 -11.64 7.48
C TRP A 433 -1.61 -11.62 8.98
N ALA A 434 -0.71 -10.72 9.39
CA ALA A 434 -0.42 -10.44 10.79
C ALA A 434 -1.53 -9.55 11.39
N ASP A 435 -1.26 -8.88 12.53
CA ASP A 435 -2.19 -7.88 13.03
C ASP A 435 -2.37 -6.75 11.99
N SER A 436 -3.61 -6.39 11.67
CA SER A 436 -3.91 -5.23 10.82
C SER A 436 -3.95 -3.98 11.69
N ARG A 437 -2.75 -3.47 11.98
CA ARG A 437 -2.57 -2.28 12.81
C ARG A 437 -2.80 -0.99 12.03
N THR A 438 -3.22 0.03 12.75
CA THR A 438 -3.15 1.43 12.31
C THR A 438 -1.84 2.03 12.77
N MET A 439 -1.52 3.23 12.30
CA MET A 439 -0.37 4.00 12.76
C MET A 439 -0.63 4.73 14.09
N ALA A 440 -1.64 4.32 14.85
CA ALA A 440 -1.92 4.88 16.16
C ALA A 440 -0.81 4.53 17.17
N GLU A 441 -0.70 5.35 18.21
CA GLU A 441 0.09 5.00 19.40
C GLU A 441 -0.43 3.73 20.07
N VAL A 442 0.48 3.02 20.74
CA VAL A 442 0.17 1.76 21.47
C VAL A 442 -0.81 1.92 22.63
N THR A 443 -1.09 3.16 23.02
CA THR A 443 -2.08 3.52 24.05
C THR A 443 -3.47 3.81 23.48
N SER A 444 -3.61 3.87 22.14
CA SER A 444 -4.89 4.19 21.50
C SER A 444 -5.80 2.97 21.42
N ASP A 445 -7.09 3.16 21.62
CA ASP A 445 -8.10 2.12 21.36
C ASP A 445 -8.24 1.78 19.87
N PHE A 446 -7.78 2.68 18.98
CA PHE A 446 -7.90 2.56 17.53
C PHE A 446 -6.67 1.91 16.86
N GLN A 447 -5.88 1.14 17.62
CA GLN A 447 -4.70 0.44 17.10
C GLN A 447 -4.99 -0.61 16.03
N TYR A 448 -6.23 -1.10 15.94
CA TYR A 448 -6.58 -2.22 15.08
C TYR A 448 -7.69 -1.87 14.10
N GLU A 449 -7.52 -2.33 12.86
CA GLU A 449 -8.45 -2.06 11.77
C GLU A 449 -9.86 -2.54 12.09
N GLU A 450 -10.04 -3.75 12.63
CA GLU A 450 -11.37 -4.26 12.98
C GLU A 450 -12.11 -3.38 14.00
N VAL A 451 -11.39 -2.67 14.87
CA VAL A 451 -11.99 -1.70 15.81
C VAL A 451 -12.46 -0.47 15.05
N LEU A 452 -11.63 0.08 14.15
CA LEU A 452 -12.03 1.20 13.29
C LEU A 452 -13.29 0.86 12.50
N ARG A 453 -13.30 -0.30 11.84
CA ARG A 453 -14.41 -0.72 10.99
C ARG A 453 -15.73 -0.81 11.75
N VAL A 454 -15.71 -1.42 12.94
CA VAL A 454 -16.89 -1.50 13.83
C VAL A 454 -17.36 -0.11 14.25
N VAL A 455 -16.45 0.72 14.78
CA VAL A 455 -16.80 2.06 15.27
C VAL A 455 -17.31 2.95 14.14
N PHE A 456 -16.66 2.91 12.98
CA PHE A 456 -17.00 3.74 11.84
C PHE A 456 -18.37 3.35 11.26
N LYS A 457 -18.67 2.06 11.16
CA LYS A 457 -20.01 1.57 10.80
C LYS A 457 -21.07 2.02 11.81
N ALA A 458 -20.78 1.90 13.10
CA ALA A 458 -21.70 2.34 14.15
C ALA A 458 -21.98 3.85 14.08
N VAL A 459 -20.95 4.68 13.91
CA VAL A 459 -21.09 6.14 13.78
C VAL A 459 -21.92 6.52 12.55
N ARG A 460 -21.71 5.89 11.39
CA ARG A 460 -22.55 6.13 10.20
C ARG A 460 -24.02 5.78 10.46
N LYS A 461 -24.28 4.63 11.09
CA LYS A 461 -25.64 4.21 11.45
C LYS A 461 -26.29 5.16 12.45
N LEU A 462 -25.57 5.56 13.49
CA LEU A 462 -26.03 6.52 14.50
C LEU A 462 -26.35 7.87 13.87
N ARG A 463 -25.50 8.38 12.97
CA ARG A 463 -25.75 9.63 12.24
C ARG A 463 -27.06 9.58 11.46
N ILE A 464 -27.24 8.55 10.63
CA ILE A 464 -28.45 8.41 9.81
C ILE A 464 -29.69 8.28 10.69
N ALA A 465 -29.60 7.55 11.80
CA ALA A 465 -30.70 7.39 12.75
C ALA A 465 -31.02 8.70 13.49
N ALA A 466 -30.01 9.44 13.96
CA ALA A 466 -30.16 10.74 14.63
C ALA A 466 -30.82 11.78 13.71
N LEU A 467 -30.43 11.80 12.42
CA LEU A 467 -30.98 12.75 11.45
C LEU A 467 -32.49 12.65 11.28
N LYS A 468 -33.09 11.48 11.56
CA LYS A 468 -34.55 11.29 11.52
C LYS A 468 -35.30 12.03 12.62
N SER A 469 -34.59 12.46 13.67
CA SER A 469 -35.14 13.21 14.80
C SER A 469 -34.82 14.72 14.70
N MET A 470 -34.19 15.18 13.62
CA MET A 470 -33.94 16.60 13.41
C MET A 470 -35.26 17.34 13.14
N TYR A 471 -35.46 18.46 13.83
CA TYR A 471 -36.69 19.27 13.80
C TYR A 471 -37.96 18.56 14.29
N ASP A 472 -37.82 17.42 14.97
CA ASP A 472 -38.92 16.73 15.63
C ASP A 472 -39.35 17.45 16.91
N GLU A 473 -40.60 17.28 17.32
CA GLU A 473 -41.09 17.86 18.57
C GLU A 473 -40.49 17.13 19.78
N LEU A 474 -39.67 17.85 20.58
CA LEU A 474 -39.00 17.29 21.76
C LEU A 474 -39.98 16.71 22.80
N GLY A 475 -41.18 17.29 22.88
CA GLY A 475 -42.14 17.06 23.96
C GLY A 475 -41.87 17.93 25.20
N ASP A 476 -42.47 17.58 26.34
CA ASP A 476 -42.13 18.19 27.64
C ASP A 476 -41.02 17.38 28.31
N PRO A 477 -39.76 17.87 28.32
CA PRO A 477 -38.63 17.11 28.87
C PRO A 477 -38.67 16.98 30.40
N LEU A 478 -39.54 17.73 31.10
CA LEU A 478 -39.72 17.65 32.55
C LEU A 478 -40.82 16.66 32.95
N VAL A 479 -41.63 16.20 32.00
CA VAL A 479 -42.69 15.21 32.21
C VAL A 479 -42.35 13.96 31.40
N PRO A 480 -41.80 12.89 32.02
CA PRO A 480 -41.30 11.73 31.30
C PRO A 480 -42.30 11.05 30.36
N GLU A 481 -43.59 11.12 30.70
CA GLU A 481 -44.70 10.57 29.89
C GLU A 481 -44.97 11.37 28.61
N ASN A 482 -44.47 12.62 28.53
CA ASN A 482 -44.65 13.55 27.42
C ASN A 482 -43.34 13.87 26.67
N ALA A 483 -42.22 13.22 27.02
CA ALA A 483 -40.91 13.41 26.37
C ALA A 483 -40.74 12.51 25.12
N ALA A 484 -41.78 12.43 24.28
CA ALA A 484 -41.87 11.50 23.16
C ALA A 484 -40.73 11.65 22.15
N GLY A 485 -40.26 12.87 21.87
CA GLY A 485 -39.17 13.13 20.93
C GLY A 485 -37.81 12.58 21.41
N LEU A 486 -37.49 12.74 22.70
CA LEU A 486 -36.26 12.18 23.29
C LEU A 486 -36.28 10.65 23.30
N GLN A 487 -37.45 10.05 23.60
CA GLN A 487 -37.62 8.60 23.55
C GLN A 487 -37.49 8.09 22.11
N TYR A 488 -38.12 8.77 21.14
CA TYR A 488 -38.03 8.42 19.73
C TYR A 488 -36.59 8.47 19.21
N LEU A 489 -35.84 9.53 19.53
CA LEU A 489 -34.41 9.63 19.21
C LEU A 489 -33.64 8.43 19.79
N ARG A 490 -33.78 8.17 21.09
CA ARG A 490 -33.10 7.04 21.75
C ARG A 490 -33.43 5.71 21.08
N THR A 491 -34.71 5.42 20.86
CA THR A 491 -35.16 4.16 20.24
C THR A 491 -34.62 4.00 18.82
N ASN A 492 -34.56 5.07 18.03
CA ASN A 492 -33.97 5.04 16.69
C ASN A 492 -32.47 4.70 16.73
N LEU A 493 -31.71 5.31 17.65
CA LEU A 493 -30.28 5.03 17.81
C LEU A 493 -30.03 3.59 18.27
N GLU A 494 -30.78 3.11 19.27
CA GLU A 494 -30.69 1.74 19.77
C GLU A 494 -31.08 0.72 18.68
N SER A 495 -32.13 1.01 17.91
CA SER A 495 -32.55 0.15 16.78
C SER A 495 -31.46 0.07 15.71
N ALA A 496 -30.78 1.19 15.42
CA ALA A 496 -29.68 1.21 14.46
C ALA A 496 -28.49 0.34 14.93
N LEU A 497 -28.11 0.44 16.21
CA LEU A 497 -27.04 -0.39 16.78
C LEU A 497 -27.45 -1.87 16.96
N THR A 498 -28.74 -2.14 17.20
CA THR A 498 -29.28 -3.52 17.24
C THR A 498 -28.99 -4.26 15.93
N THR A 499 -28.98 -3.57 14.79
CA THR A 499 -28.64 -4.21 13.51
C THR A 499 -27.22 -4.80 13.48
N MET A 500 -26.28 -4.26 14.27
CA MET A 500 -24.91 -4.74 14.37
C MET A 500 -24.77 -5.89 15.38
N THR A 501 -25.51 -5.86 16.49
CA THR A 501 -25.52 -6.96 17.47
C THR A 501 -26.27 -8.19 16.94
N ALA A 502 -27.29 -7.98 16.11
CA ALA A 502 -28.09 -9.04 15.48
C ALA A 502 -27.46 -9.59 14.17
N ALA A 503 -26.38 -8.98 13.67
CA ALA A 503 -25.66 -9.50 12.51
C ALA A 503 -25.16 -10.93 12.74
N VAL A 504 -24.99 -11.71 11.67
CA VAL A 504 -24.49 -13.10 11.77
C VAL A 504 -23.24 -13.27 10.91
N PRO A 505 -22.05 -13.40 11.52
CA PRO A 505 -21.77 -13.33 12.97
C PRO A 505 -21.93 -11.91 13.55
N PRO A 506 -22.20 -11.76 14.87
CA PRO A 506 -22.37 -10.45 15.51
C PRO A 506 -21.18 -9.54 15.31
N GLU A 507 -21.43 -8.28 14.94
CA GLU A 507 -20.39 -7.26 14.72
C GLU A 507 -20.00 -6.55 16.03
N MET A 508 -20.89 -6.54 17.00
CA MET A 508 -20.66 -6.03 18.36
C MET A 508 -21.25 -7.00 19.38
N ALA A 509 -20.67 -7.03 20.58
CA ALA A 509 -21.22 -7.77 21.71
C ALA A 509 -22.43 -7.06 22.33
N GLY A 510 -22.46 -5.73 22.27
CA GLY A 510 -23.53 -4.91 22.84
C GLY A 510 -23.27 -3.41 22.67
N TYR A 511 -24.14 -2.60 23.26
CA TYR A 511 -24.00 -1.15 23.32
C TYR A 511 -24.80 -0.57 24.49
N VAL A 512 -24.51 0.68 24.86
CA VAL A 512 -25.31 1.48 25.79
C VAL A 512 -25.52 2.85 25.15
N VAL A 513 -26.78 3.29 25.04
CA VAL A 513 -27.14 4.65 24.60
C VAL A 513 -27.76 5.39 25.76
N THR A 514 -27.18 6.54 26.11
CA THR A 514 -27.60 7.39 27.22
C THR A 514 -27.81 8.81 26.72
N ILE A 515 -28.93 9.42 27.09
CA ILE A 515 -29.14 10.86 26.96
C ILE A 515 -28.94 11.44 28.37
N PRO A 516 -27.82 12.13 28.67
CA PRO A 516 -27.59 12.71 29.98
C PRO A 516 -28.76 13.61 30.42
N PRO A 517 -29.19 13.55 31.69
CA PRO A 517 -30.27 14.42 32.17
C PRO A 517 -29.78 15.87 32.35
N GLY A 518 -30.73 16.82 32.37
CA GLY A 518 -30.46 18.21 32.76
C GLY A 518 -29.76 19.07 31.70
N GLN A 519 -29.84 18.68 30.42
CA GLN A 519 -29.28 19.47 29.33
C GLN A 519 -30.21 20.64 28.95
N ASP A 520 -29.63 21.72 28.44
CA ASP A 520 -30.38 22.79 27.79
C ASP A 520 -30.67 22.42 26.33
N TYR A 521 -31.75 21.66 26.12
CA TYR A 521 -32.13 21.12 24.81
C TYR A 521 -32.51 22.21 23.79
N VAL A 522 -32.98 23.37 24.26
CA VAL A 522 -33.48 24.45 23.39
C VAL A 522 -32.33 25.24 22.80
N ASN A 523 -31.33 25.59 23.62
CA ASN A 523 -30.22 26.42 23.15
C ASN A 523 -29.04 25.61 22.60
N ASN A 524 -28.83 24.38 23.11
CA ASN A 524 -27.63 23.59 22.79
C ASN A 524 -27.94 22.27 22.04
N GLY A 525 -29.22 21.96 21.80
CA GLY A 525 -29.64 20.70 21.22
C GLY A 525 -29.51 19.51 22.19
N VAL A 526 -29.61 18.29 21.65
CA VAL A 526 -29.56 17.05 22.44
C VAL A 526 -28.20 16.38 22.30
N ALA A 527 -27.47 16.24 23.40
CA ALA A 527 -26.29 15.40 23.49
C ALA A 527 -26.68 13.96 23.84
N VAL A 528 -26.07 13.01 23.11
CA VAL A 528 -26.25 11.57 23.31
C VAL A 528 -24.88 10.92 23.46
N GLU A 529 -24.74 10.06 24.46
CA GLU A 529 -23.56 9.25 24.70
C GLU A 529 -23.82 7.82 24.26
N ALA A 530 -22.94 7.27 23.42
CA ALA A 530 -23.03 5.89 22.96
C ALA A 530 -21.74 5.13 23.32
N THR A 531 -21.87 4.10 24.15
CA THR A 531 -20.79 3.15 24.44
C THR A 531 -20.95 1.93 23.54
N LEU A 532 -19.94 1.65 22.72
CA LEU A 532 -19.92 0.50 21.80
C LEU A 532 -19.09 -0.64 22.43
N ILE A 533 -19.65 -1.85 22.51
CA ILE A 533 -18.98 -3.00 23.12
C ILE A 533 -18.57 -3.97 22.02
N GLY A 534 -17.29 -3.95 21.66
CA GLY A 534 -16.72 -4.76 20.57
C GLY A 534 -16.57 -6.26 20.88
N ILE A 535 -16.37 -7.05 19.82
CA ILE A 535 -16.02 -8.48 19.95
C ILE A 535 -14.52 -8.62 20.23
N PRO A 536 -14.08 -9.35 21.28
CA PRO A 536 -12.66 -9.53 21.55
C PRO A 536 -11.98 -10.44 20.51
N ILE A 537 -10.73 -10.10 20.16
CA ILE A 537 -9.90 -10.87 19.22
C ILE A 537 -8.76 -11.58 19.97
N ILE A 538 -8.61 -12.89 19.72
CA ILE A 538 -7.51 -13.69 20.27
C ILE A 538 -6.24 -13.35 19.48
N ARG A 539 -5.24 -12.75 20.14
CA ARG A 539 -3.93 -12.44 19.52
C ARG A 539 -2.79 -13.35 20.01
N GLN A 540 -2.94 -13.97 21.17
CA GLN A 540 -1.94 -14.88 21.73
C GLN A 540 -2.61 -16.08 22.40
N ILE A 541 -2.05 -17.27 22.19
CA ILE A 541 -2.43 -18.51 22.85
C ILE A 541 -1.19 -19.05 23.56
N LYS A 542 -1.31 -19.40 24.84
CA LYS A 542 -0.26 -20.05 25.63
C LYS A 542 -0.74 -21.43 26.05
N LEU A 543 -0.02 -22.47 25.66
CA LEU A 543 -0.33 -23.85 26.01
C LEU A 543 0.64 -24.35 27.07
N PHE A 544 0.11 -24.88 28.18
CA PHE A 544 0.89 -25.43 29.28
C PHE A 544 0.64 -26.94 29.34
N ALA A 545 1.48 -27.71 28.66
CA ALA A 545 1.42 -29.18 28.71
C ALA A 545 2.23 -29.69 29.91
N ASN A 546 1.65 -30.60 30.69
CA ASN A 546 2.32 -31.30 31.77
C ASN A 546 2.25 -32.81 31.53
N TYR A 547 3.34 -33.53 31.83
CA TYR A 547 3.38 -34.99 31.79
C TYR A 547 3.34 -35.54 33.23
N ALA A 548 2.37 -36.40 33.51
CA ALA A 548 2.26 -37.10 34.79
C ALA A 548 2.17 -38.61 34.54
N TYR A 549 2.88 -39.38 35.36
CA TYR A 549 2.76 -40.84 35.33
C TYR A 549 1.43 -41.28 35.91
N ALA A 550 0.81 -42.29 35.30
CA ALA A 550 -0.43 -42.89 35.79
C ALA A 550 -0.25 -43.39 37.23
N GLY A 551 -1.17 -43.02 38.13
CA GLY A 551 -1.14 -43.43 39.54
C GLY A 551 -0.16 -42.65 40.43
N SER A 552 0.59 -41.68 39.88
CA SER A 552 1.46 -40.81 40.68
C SER A 552 0.66 -39.76 41.45
N ALA A 553 1.25 -39.16 42.49
CA ALA A 553 0.64 -38.04 43.24
C ALA A 553 0.30 -36.80 42.36
N PHE A 554 0.85 -36.74 41.15
CA PHE A 554 0.59 -35.69 40.17
C PHE A 554 -0.39 -36.10 39.08
N ASP A 555 -0.89 -37.35 39.07
CA ASP A 555 -1.94 -37.81 38.17
C ASP A 555 -3.26 -37.09 38.53
N PRO A 556 -3.77 -36.19 37.67
CA PRO A 556 -4.96 -35.41 37.99
C PRO A 556 -6.22 -36.28 38.12
N ARG A 557 -6.22 -37.50 37.56
CA ARG A 557 -7.34 -38.44 37.66
C ARG A 557 -7.54 -38.95 39.08
N LEU A 558 -6.49 -38.96 39.90
CA LEU A 558 -6.59 -39.34 41.31
C LEU A 558 -7.22 -38.24 42.19
N LYS A 559 -7.30 -37.00 41.71
CA LYS A 559 -7.99 -35.91 42.43
C LYS A 559 -9.50 -35.89 42.20
N ALA A 560 -9.97 -36.61 41.18
CA ALA A 560 -11.37 -36.70 40.80
C ALA A 560 -12.03 -38.02 41.24
N ALA A 561 -11.26 -38.91 41.87
CA ALA A 561 -11.71 -40.15 42.52
C ALA A 561 -11.68 -39.94 44.04
#